data_AF-A0AA38RF25-F1
#
_entry.id   AF-A0AA38RF25-F1
#
_cell.length_a   1.000
_cell.length_b   1.000
_cell.length_c   1.000
_cell.angle_alpha   90.00
_cell.angle_beta   90.00
_cell.angle_gamma   90.00
#
_symmetry.space_group_name_H-M   'P 1'
#
loop_
_entity.id
_entity.type
_entity.pdbx_description
1 polymer ?
#
loop_
_entity_poly.entity_id
_entity_poly.type
_entity_poly.pdbx_seq_one_letter_code
_entity_poly.pdbx_strand_id
1 'polypeptide(L)'
;MADFEAAKIVHENHLLLDQPLLRLPYELLRKNFRSAHWIVEKESTQVKTLLKDTATGSLNGKSSPEDVLKNLDTMLSRMRGLKRKLSTCADEEARLYRQVDARVAHLSELSEMHTVDDVRYQEWSRQRLDRLLVDYLLRHGYSASAVAMADKKGMRDLVDIETFMAANKIRKSLEDGSVTEALAWCNENKKELRKMDSNLEFMLRYQQYIELVRSQTTDKLVEAITHAKKYLIPYKDTYPREVHQAAGLLAFPPDRIASLSSTNGSSSSSSPS
;
A
#
# COMPACT_ATOMS: atom_id res chain seq x y z
N MET A 1 32.66 3.99 41.44
CA MET A 1 32.79 4.78 40.20
C MET A 1 31.60 4.38 39.35
N ALA A 2 30.62 5.28 39.19
CA ALA A 2 29.49 5.02 38.32
C ALA A 2 29.99 4.84 36.88
N ASP A 3 29.35 3.95 36.16
CA ASP A 3 29.77 3.43 34.86
C ASP A 3 29.56 4.51 33.79
N PHE A 4 30.46 5.50 33.72
CA PHE A 4 30.38 6.63 32.78
C PHE A 4 30.30 6.19 31.32
N GLU A 5 30.76 4.98 31.01
CA GLU A 5 30.66 4.36 29.69
C GLU A 5 29.22 3.88 29.39
N ALA A 6 28.48 3.43 30.41
CA ALA A 6 27.07 3.03 30.27
C ALA A 6 26.10 4.22 30.16
N ALA A 7 26.47 5.39 30.71
CA ALA A 7 25.65 6.60 30.65
C ALA A 7 25.83 7.39 29.33
N LYS A 8 26.85 7.08 28.54
CA LYS A 8 27.14 7.78 27.29
C LYS A 8 26.12 7.42 26.21
N ILE A 9 25.57 8.44 25.54
CA ILE A 9 24.67 8.22 24.39
C ILE A 9 25.50 7.78 23.19
N VAL A 10 25.11 6.65 22.59
CA VAL A 10 25.66 6.17 21.32
C VAL A 10 24.73 6.61 20.20
N HIS A 11 24.98 7.81 19.65
CA HIS A 11 24.13 8.46 18.64
C HIS A 11 23.88 7.58 17.42
N GLU A 12 24.90 6.86 16.96
CA GLU A 12 24.81 5.97 15.79
C GLU A 12 23.72 4.89 15.96
N ASN A 13 23.62 4.30 17.15
CA ASN A 13 22.62 3.27 17.44
C ASN A 13 21.19 3.84 17.40
N HIS A 14 21.00 5.03 17.95
CA HIS A 14 19.71 5.71 17.92
C HIS A 14 19.31 6.08 16.48
N LEU A 15 20.24 6.62 15.69
CA LEU A 15 20.00 6.96 14.29
C LEU A 15 19.70 5.73 13.43
N LEU A 16 20.37 4.60 13.68
CA LEU A 16 20.10 3.34 12.98
C LEU A 16 18.67 2.86 13.23
N LEU A 17 18.20 2.94 14.48
CA LEU A 17 16.84 2.53 14.86
C LEU A 17 15.78 3.50 14.32
N ASP A 18 16.11 4.78 14.20
CA ASP A 18 15.17 5.82 13.76
C ASP A 18 15.29 6.13 12.25
N GLN A 19 16.15 5.45 11.50
CA GLN A 19 16.22 5.58 10.03
C GLN A 19 14.84 5.45 9.32
N PRO A 20 13.95 4.49 9.70
CA PRO A 20 12.63 4.37 9.07
C PRO A 20 11.75 5.61 9.25
N LEU A 21 12.00 6.41 10.29
CA LEU A 21 11.24 7.62 10.61
C LEU A 21 11.31 8.65 9.48
N LEU A 22 12.48 8.82 8.85
CA LEU A 22 12.67 9.77 7.75
C LEU A 22 12.39 9.14 6.37
N ARG A 23 12.56 7.82 6.25
CA ARG A 23 12.43 7.13 4.97
C ARG A 23 11.02 7.23 4.40
N LEU A 24 9.98 7.05 5.22
CA LEU A 24 8.61 7.02 4.73
C LEU A 24 8.14 8.38 4.17
N PRO A 25 8.26 9.53 4.88
CA PRO A 25 7.91 10.84 4.33
C PRO A 25 8.66 11.16 3.04
N TYR A 26 9.94 10.78 2.96
CA TYR A 26 10.73 10.95 1.74
C TYR A 26 10.16 10.18 0.54
N GLU A 27 9.79 8.91 0.75
CA GLU A 27 9.16 8.10 -0.30
C GLU A 27 7.77 8.64 -0.69
N LEU A 28 7.00 9.15 0.28
CA LEU A 28 5.72 9.82 0.02
C LEU A 28 5.90 11.10 -0.79
N LEU A 29 6.92 11.90 -0.49
CA LEU A 29 7.25 13.12 -1.24
C LEU A 29 7.62 12.77 -2.68
N ARG A 30 8.45 11.73 -2.88
CA ARG A 30 8.80 11.21 -4.20
C ARG A 30 7.58 10.68 -4.96
N LYS A 31 6.64 10.03 -4.27
CA LYS A 31 5.37 9.56 -4.88
C LYS A 31 4.50 10.75 -5.29
N ASN A 32 4.36 11.75 -4.43
CA ASN A 32 3.56 12.94 -4.70
C ASN A 32 4.13 13.74 -5.89
N PHE A 33 5.46 13.94 -5.92
CA PHE A 33 6.14 14.59 -7.05
C PHE A 33 5.89 13.86 -8.37
N ARG A 34 6.04 12.52 -8.39
CA ARG A 34 5.75 11.72 -9.59
C ARG A 34 4.30 11.86 -10.04
N SER A 35 3.35 11.91 -9.10
CA SER A 35 1.93 12.10 -9.38
C SER A 35 1.67 13.47 -10.00
N ALA A 36 2.18 14.54 -9.38
CA ALA A 36 2.05 15.91 -9.88
C ALA A 36 2.65 16.05 -11.29
N HIS A 37 3.87 15.56 -11.49
CA HIS A 37 4.54 15.58 -12.79
C HIS A 37 3.75 14.85 -13.88
N TRP A 38 3.24 13.64 -13.59
CA TRP A 38 2.43 12.89 -14.55
C TRP A 38 1.11 13.59 -14.89
N ILE A 39 0.44 14.21 -13.92
CA ILE A 39 -0.79 14.98 -14.14
C ILE A 39 -0.52 16.17 -15.07
N VAL A 40 0.58 16.90 -14.85
CA VAL A 40 0.98 18.03 -15.70
C VAL A 40 1.25 17.56 -17.13
N GLU A 41 2.08 16.53 -17.31
CA GLU A 41 2.42 16.01 -18.63
C GLU A 41 1.16 15.56 -19.38
N LYS A 42 0.31 14.75 -18.74
CA LYS A 42 -0.91 14.22 -19.35
C LYS A 42 -1.88 15.33 -19.79
N GLU A 43 -2.21 16.27 -18.91
CA GLU A 43 -3.16 17.34 -19.25
C GLU A 43 -2.56 18.34 -20.26
N SER A 44 -1.26 18.62 -20.15
CA SER A 44 -0.52 19.47 -21.12
C SER A 44 -0.57 18.89 -22.53
N THR A 45 -0.28 17.59 -22.69
CA THR A 45 -0.42 16.92 -24.00
C THR A 45 -1.85 17.01 -24.51
N GLN A 46 -2.85 16.70 -23.68
CA GLN A 46 -4.26 16.67 -24.12
C GLN A 46 -4.78 18.05 -24.54
N VAL A 47 -4.43 19.12 -23.81
CA VAL A 47 -4.83 20.48 -24.17
C VAL A 47 -4.09 20.95 -25.42
N LYS A 48 -2.79 20.66 -25.57
CA LYS A 48 -2.04 20.99 -26.80
C LYS A 48 -2.63 20.31 -28.04
N THR A 49 -3.00 19.03 -27.93
CA THR A 49 -3.65 18.29 -29.02
C THR A 49 -5.00 18.91 -29.37
N LEU A 50 -5.87 19.12 -28.38
CA LEU A 50 -7.20 19.69 -28.61
C LEU A 50 -7.13 21.12 -29.20
N LEU A 51 -6.17 21.93 -28.75
CA LEU A 51 -5.91 23.26 -29.29
C LEU A 51 -5.50 23.19 -30.77
N LYS A 52 -4.55 22.30 -31.10
CA LYS A 52 -4.09 22.09 -32.49
C LYS A 52 -5.23 21.62 -33.39
N ASP A 53 -6.03 20.66 -32.94
CA ASP A 53 -7.14 20.10 -33.71
C ASP A 53 -8.24 21.14 -33.92
N THR A 54 -8.53 21.95 -32.90
CA THR A 54 -9.50 23.06 -33.00
C THR A 54 -9.01 24.15 -33.95
N ALA A 55 -7.74 24.55 -33.85
CA ALA A 55 -7.16 25.57 -34.73
C ALA A 55 -7.14 25.11 -36.19
N THR A 56 -6.69 23.88 -36.46
CA THR A 56 -6.66 23.31 -37.81
C THR A 56 -8.05 23.04 -38.38
N GLY A 57 -9.01 22.61 -37.55
CA GLY A 57 -10.41 22.44 -37.93
C GLY A 57 -11.08 23.77 -38.30
N SER A 58 -10.82 24.83 -37.53
CA SER A 58 -11.32 26.18 -37.80
C SER A 58 -10.74 26.77 -39.08
N LEU A 59 -9.43 26.63 -39.31
CA LEU A 59 -8.77 27.16 -40.52
C LEU A 59 -9.23 26.45 -41.80
N ASN A 60 -9.57 25.17 -41.71
CA ASN A 60 -10.01 24.37 -42.85
C ASN A 60 -11.53 24.41 -43.07
N GLY A 61 -12.28 25.22 -42.32
CA GLY A 61 -13.75 25.29 -42.38
C GLY A 61 -14.45 23.99 -41.98
N LYS A 62 -13.76 23.09 -41.27
CA LYS A 62 -14.27 21.78 -40.82
C LYS A 62 -14.92 21.82 -39.43
N SER A 63 -14.79 22.94 -38.73
CA SER A 63 -15.38 23.16 -37.41
C SER A 63 -16.33 24.34 -37.46
N SER A 64 -17.54 24.17 -36.93
CA SER A 64 -18.47 25.28 -36.75
C SER A 64 -17.98 26.22 -35.62
N PRO A 65 -18.43 27.49 -35.58
CA PRO A 65 -18.14 28.38 -34.46
C PRO A 65 -18.58 27.80 -33.11
N GLU A 66 -19.67 27.03 -33.09
CA GLU A 66 -20.18 26.36 -31.89
C GLU A 66 -19.25 25.22 -31.43
N ASP A 67 -18.67 24.45 -32.36
CA ASP A 67 -17.68 23.43 -32.04
C ASP A 67 -16.39 24.03 -31.46
N VAL A 68 -15.96 25.18 -31.98
CA VAL A 68 -14.79 25.90 -31.47
C VAL A 68 -15.03 26.36 -30.04
N LEU A 69 -16.18 26.97 -29.75
CA LEU A 69 -16.56 27.38 -28.40
C LEU A 69 -16.61 26.19 -27.44
N LYS A 70 -17.23 25.08 -27.85
CA LYS A 70 -17.30 23.85 -27.06
C LYS A 70 -15.91 23.26 -26.74
N ASN A 71 -14.99 23.30 -27.71
CA ASN A 71 -13.61 22.84 -27.49
C ASN A 71 -12.85 23.76 -26.53
N LEU A 72 -13.06 25.09 -26.62
CA LEU A 72 -12.51 26.06 -25.66
C LEU A 72 -13.04 25.82 -24.24
N ASP A 73 -14.35 25.58 -24.08
CA ASP A 73 -14.93 25.23 -22.78
C ASP A 73 -14.37 23.93 -22.22
N THR A 74 -14.15 22.94 -23.09
CA THR A 74 -13.51 21.67 -22.71
C THR A 74 -12.07 21.90 -22.24
N MET A 75 -11.28 22.73 -22.94
CA MET A 75 -9.93 23.09 -22.51
C MET A 75 -9.93 23.86 -21.18
N LEU A 76 -10.85 24.81 -20.99
CA LEU A 76 -11.03 25.54 -19.73
C LEU A 76 -11.37 24.61 -18.56
N SER A 77 -12.29 23.67 -18.78
CA SER A 77 -12.67 22.66 -17.78
C SER A 77 -11.46 21.80 -17.37
N ARG A 78 -10.67 21.34 -18.35
CA ARG A 78 -9.43 20.59 -18.10
C ARG A 78 -8.40 21.38 -17.32
N MET A 79 -8.15 22.64 -17.68
CA MET A 79 -7.21 23.50 -16.98
C MET A 79 -7.64 23.80 -15.54
N ARG A 80 -8.96 23.99 -15.31
CA ARG A 80 -9.51 24.10 -13.94
C ARG A 80 -9.33 22.80 -13.16
N GLY A 81 -9.54 21.65 -13.81
CA GLY A 81 -9.28 20.33 -13.23
C GLY A 81 -7.82 20.11 -12.86
N LEU A 82 -6.89 20.51 -13.74
CA LEU A 82 -5.45 20.49 -13.50
C LEU A 82 -5.09 21.34 -12.27
N LYS A 83 -5.57 22.58 -12.20
CA LYS A 83 -5.36 23.46 -11.04
C LYS A 83 -5.81 22.82 -9.73
N ARG A 84 -7.00 22.20 -9.71
CA ARG A 84 -7.52 21.52 -8.50
C ARG A 84 -6.62 20.36 -8.07
N LYS A 85 -6.23 19.50 -9.01
CA LYS A 85 -5.35 18.35 -8.73
C LYS A 85 -3.98 18.80 -8.22
N LEU A 86 -3.40 19.84 -8.82
CA LEU A 86 -2.12 20.38 -8.37
C LEU A 86 -2.21 21.05 -7.00
N SER A 87 -3.32 21.68 -6.67
CA SER A 87 -3.56 22.19 -5.31
C SER A 87 -3.52 21.06 -4.29
N THR A 88 -4.18 19.94 -4.56
CA THR A 88 -4.13 18.76 -3.68
C THR A 88 -2.71 18.21 -3.52
N CYS A 89 -1.93 18.16 -4.61
CA CYS A 89 -0.52 17.77 -4.53
C CYS A 89 0.31 18.76 -3.70
N ALA A 90 0.07 20.06 -3.83
CA ALA A 90 0.78 21.09 -3.06
C ALA A 90 0.43 21.01 -1.56
N ASP A 91 -0.84 20.80 -1.22
CA ASP A 91 -1.28 20.63 0.16
C ASP A 91 -0.62 19.40 0.81
N GLU A 92 -0.55 18.29 0.06
CA GLU A 92 0.12 17.06 0.50
C GLU A 92 1.64 17.25 0.63
N GLU A 93 2.28 17.94 -0.31
CA GLU A 93 3.69 18.29 -0.25
C GLU A 93 4.01 19.13 1.00
N ALA A 94 3.21 20.17 1.26
CA ALA A 94 3.36 21.02 2.45
C ALA A 94 3.17 20.24 3.75
N ARG A 95 2.24 19.27 3.77
CA ARG A 95 2.07 18.35 4.91
C ARG A 95 3.31 17.49 5.11
N LEU A 96 3.84 16.88 4.06
CA LEU A 96 5.02 16.01 4.12
C LEU A 96 6.28 16.77 4.53
N TYR A 97 6.48 18.01 4.06
CA TYR A 97 7.58 18.85 4.53
C TYR A 97 7.49 19.14 6.03
N ARG A 98 6.31 19.50 6.55
CA ARG A 98 6.12 19.68 8.00
C ARG A 98 6.48 18.41 8.80
N GLN A 99 6.12 17.23 8.29
CA GLN A 99 6.49 15.96 8.92
C GLN A 99 8.01 15.72 8.89
N VAL A 100 8.66 15.99 7.75
CA VAL A 100 10.12 15.87 7.63
C VAL A 100 10.81 16.84 8.59
N ASP A 101 10.40 18.11 8.62
CA ASP A 101 10.98 19.13 9.49
C ASP A 101 10.84 18.76 10.98
N ALA A 102 9.65 18.32 11.40
CA ALA A 102 9.42 17.89 12.78
C ALA A 102 10.29 16.68 13.17
N ARG A 103 10.47 15.71 12.26
CA ARG A 103 11.27 14.51 12.50
C ARG A 103 12.77 14.82 12.50
N VAL A 104 13.23 15.69 11.61
CA VAL A 104 14.61 16.16 11.58
C VAL A 104 14.91 16.95 12.85
N ALA A 105 14.03 17.86 13.28
CA ALA A 105 14.18 18.59 14.54
C ALA A 105 14.30 17.63 15.74
N HIS A 106 13.41 16.64 15.85
CA HIS A 106 13.45 15.63 16.90
C HIS A 106 14.77 14.83 16.89
N LEU A 107 15.32 14.49 15.71
CA LEU A 107 16.60 13.78 15.62
C LEU A 107 17.80 14.69 15.92
N SER A 108 17.74 15.96 15.54
CA SER A 108 18.77 16.96 15.82
C SER A 108 18.89 17.23 17.32
N GLU A 109 17.80 17.24 18.07
CA GLU A 109 17.82 17.37 19.53
C GLU A 109 18.73 16.32 20.19
N LEU A 110 18.68 15.07 19.72
CA LEU A 110 19.54 14.01 20.26
C LEU A 110 21.04 14.27 20.00
N SER A 111 21.38 14.90 18.87
CA SER A 111 22.77 15.18 18.51
C SER A 111 23.46 16.13 19.48
N GLU A 112 22.69 16.96 20.18
CA GLU A 112 23.16 17.92 21.19
C GLU A 112 23.23 17.32 22.61
N MET A 113 22.80 16.06 22.80
CA MET A 113 22.78 15.37 24.09
C MET A 113 23.88 14.31 24.12
N HIS A 114 24.68 14.25 25.18
CA HIS A 114 25.82 13.32 25.27
C HIS A 114 25.70 12.26 26.37
N THR A 115 24.81 12.46 27.34
CA THR A 115 24.57 11.53 28.45
C THR A 115 23.07 11.27 28.64
N VAL A 116 22.72 10.05 29.03
CA VAL A 116 21.34 9.66 29.37
C VAL A 116 20.82 10.34 30.65
N ASP A 117 21.73 10.88 31.47
CA ASP A 117 21.40 11.63 32.67
C ASP A 117 20.96 13.08 32.38
N ASP A 118 21.04 13.54 31.13
CA ASP A 118 20.54 14.85 30.71
C ASP A 118 19.00 14.88 30.86
N VAL A 119 18.48 15.91 31.53
CA VAL A 119 17.03 16.10 31.69
C VAL A 119 16.34 16.19 30.34
N ARG A 120 17.00 16.79 29.34
CA ARG A 120 16.50 16.86 27.96
C ARG A 120 16.40 15.47 27.32
N TYR A 121 17.30 14.56 27.66
CA TYR A 121 17.23 13.18 27.18
C TYR A 121 16.02 12.44 27.74
N GLN A 122 15.65 12.68 29.00
CA GLN A 122 14.44 12.08 29.58
C GLN A 122 13.17 12.52 28.84
N GLU A 123 13.04 13.81 28.54
CA GLU A 123 11.89 14.34 27.78
C GLU A 123 11.86 13.81 26.35
N TRP A 124 13.01 13.86 25.66
CA TRP A 124 13.17 13.34 24.31
C TRP A 124 12.86 11.84 24.21
N SER A 125 13.39 11.04 25.14
CA SER A 125 13.17 9.59 25.16
C SER A 125 11.71 9.23 25.43
N ARG A 126 11.00 10.04 26.22
CA ARG A 126 9.56 9.90 26.44
C ARG A 126 8.76 10.21 25.19
N GLN A 127 9.11 11.27 24.45
CA GLN A 127 8.47 11.57 23.16
C GLN A 127 8.73 10.47 22.13
N ARG A 128 9.95 9.92 22.10
CA ARG A 128 10.31 8.75 21.28
C ARG A 128 9.47 7.53 21.66
N LEU A 129 9.30 7.24 22.95
CA LEU A 129 8.46 6.14 23.41
C LEU A 129 7.00 6.33 23.01
N ASP A 130 6.43 7.52 23.24
CA ASP A 130 5.06 7.85 22.83
C ASP A 130 4.88 7.61 21.32
N ARG A 131 5.87 7.97 20.49
CA ARG A 131 5.86 7.75 19.04
C ARG A 131 5.86 6.27 18.68
N LEU A 132 6.72 5.48 19.32
CA LEU A 132 6.79 4.03 19.11
C LEU A 132 5.49 3.33 19.54
N LEU A 133 4.84 3.80 20.61
CA LEU A 133 3.52 3.32 21.02
C LEU A 133 2.46 3.62 19.96
N VAL A 134 2.44 4.83 19.40
CA VAL A 134 1.51 5.18 18.30
C VAL A 134 1.76 4.30 17.07
N ASP A 135 3.01 4.11 16.65
CA ASP A 135 3.37 3.22 15.53
C ASP A 135 2.93 1.77 15.79
N TYR A 136 3.15 1.26 17.01
CA TYR A 136 2.68 -0.06 17.43
C TYR A 136 1.15 -0.17 17.30
N LEU A 137 0.40 0.80 17.85
CA LEU A 137 -1.06 0.81 17.79
C LEU A 137 -1.56 0.83 16.34
N LEU A 138 -0.93 1.64 15.49
CA LEU A 138 -1.26 1.75 14.08
C LEU A 138 -1.04 0.42 13.34
N ARG A 139 0.09 -0.26 13.54
CA ARG A 139 0.40 -1.56 12.89
C ARG A 139 -0.54 -2.68 13.30
N HIS A 140 -1.09 -2.61 14.51
CA HIS A 140 -2.02 -3.62 15.03
C HIS A 140 -3.49 -3.31 14.74
N GLY A 141 -3.79 -2.22 14.02
CA GLY A 141 -5.17 -1.87 13.67
C GLY A 141 -5.90 -1.02 14.70
N TYR A 142 -5.24 -0.61 15.79
CA TYR A 142 -5.81 0.23 16.85
C TYR A 142 -5.81 1.72 16.47
N SER A 143 -6.34 2.05 15.29
CA SER A 143 -6.26 3.39 14.70
C SER A 143 -6.92 4.48 15.55
N ALA A 144 -8.07 4.19 16.19
CA ALA A 144 -8.75 5.17 17.03
C ALA A 144 -7.91 5.58 18.25
N SER A 145 -7.32 4.61 18.93
CA SER A 145 -6.43 4.86 20.08
C SER A 145 -5.15 5.57 19.67
N ALA A 146 -4.57 5.19 18.52
CA ALA A 146 -3.40 5.84 17.96
C ALA A 146 -3.66 7.33 17.65
N VAL A 147 -4.78 7.64 16.99
CA VAL A 147 -5.18 9.03 16.69
C VAL A 147 -5.40 9.82 17.97
N ALA A 148 -6.16 9.28 18.94
CA ALA A 148 -6.41 9.95 20.20
C ALA A 148 -5.12 10.24 20.99
N MET A 149 -4.16 9.31 20.99
CA MET A 149 -2.85 9.51 21.61
C MET A 149 -2.03 10.57 20.86
N ALA A 150 -1.99 10.50 19.52
CA ALA A 150 -1.27 11.45 18.70
C ALA A 150 -1.77 12.89 18.89
N ASP A 151 -3.09 13.06 19.00
CA ASP A 151 -3.76 14.35 19.24
C ASP A 151 -3.44 14.90 20.63
N LYS A 152 -3.61 14.06 21.66
CA LYS A 152 -3.35 14.44 23.05
C LYS A 152 -1.89 14.83 23.29
N LYS A 153 -0.95 14.21 22.57
CA LYS A 153 0.49 14.43 22.69
C LYS A 153 1.05 15.42 21.66
N GLY A 154 0.22 15.95 20.75
CA GLY A 154 0.65 16.91 19.73
C GLY A 154 1.68 16.34 18.76
N MET A 155 1.62 15.04 18.44
CA MET A 155 2.69 14.34 17.71
C MET A 155 2.28 13.85 16.32
N ARG A 156 1.19 14.40 15.74
CA ARG A 156 0.70 14.04 14.40
C ARG A 156 1.79 14.11 13.33
N ASP A 157 2.72 15.06 13.44
CA ASP A 157 3.79 15.24 12.44
C ASP A 157 4.92 14.20 12.58
N LEU A 158 5.01 13.54 13.74
CA LEU A 158 6.00 12.50 14.05
C LEU A 158 5.53 11.08 13.74
N VAL A 159 4.28 10.90 13.30
CA VAL A 159 3.65 9.59 13.06
C VAL A 159 2.97 9.52 11.71
N ASP A 160 2.82 8.29 11.17
CA ASP A 160 2.35 8.04 9.80
C ASP A 160 0.91 7.49 9.77
N ILE A 161 -0.03 8.19 10.43
CA ILE A 161 -1.41 7.73 10.64
C ILE A 161 -2.09 7.27 9.35
N GLU A 162 -2.12 8.13 8.33
CA GLU A 162 -2.82 7.87 7.07
C GLU A 162 -2.26 6.65 6.32
N THR A 163 -0.94 6.48 6.32
CA THR A 163 -0.27 5.34 5.68
C THR A 163 -0.67 4.03 6.34
N PHE A 164 -0.66 3.98 7.68
CA PHE A 164 -1.07 2.78 8.39
C PHE A 164 -2.58 2.54 8.33
N MET A 165 -3.41 3.57 8.27
CA MET A 165 -4.84 3.40 8.03
C MET A 165 -5.12 2.75 6.67
N ALA A 166 -4.41 3.17 5.61
CA ALA A 166 -4.49 2.53 4.30
C ALA A 166 -4.02 1.06 4.34
N ALA A 167 -2.91 0.77 5.04
CA ALA A 167 -2.42 -0.59 5.23
C ALA A 167 -3.43 -1.46 6.01
N ASN A 168 -4.04 -0.91 7.06
CA ASN A 168 -5.06 -1.60 7.85
C ASN A 168 -6.33 -1.88 7.06
N LYS A 169 -6.72 -1.00 6.13
CA LYS A 169 -7.83 -1.25 5.22
C LYS A 169 -7.56 -2.50 4.37
N ILE A 170 -6.35 -2.60 3.80
CA ILE A 170 -5.93 -3.78 3.04
C ILE A 170 -5.92 -5.02 3.92
N ARG A 171 -5.34 -4.92 5.12
CA ARG A 171 -5.29 -6.03 6.10
C ARG A 171 -6.68 -6.55 6.43
N LYS A 172 -7.61 -5.67 6.81
CA LYS A 172 -9.00 -6.05 7.12
C LYS A 172 -9.68 -6.72 5.93
N SER A 173 -9.48 -6.18 4.71
CA SER A 173 -10.02 -6.79 3.50
C SER A 173 -9.53 -8.23 3.31
N LEU A 174 -8.24 -8.49 3.58
CA LEU A 174 -7.65 -9.83 3.52
C LEU A 174 -8.18 -10.75 4.63
N GLU A 175 -8.35 -10.24 5.85
CA GLU A 175 -8.96 -10.97 6.97
C GLU A 175 -10.42 -11.35 6.67
N ASP A 176 -11.14 -10.49 5.93
CA ASP A 176 -12.50 -10.73 5.44
C ASP A 176 -12.54 -11.62 4.16
N GLY A 177 -11.40 -12.16 3.72
CA GLY A 177 -11.30 -13.05 2.56
C GLY A 177 -11.29 -12.36 1.20
N SER A 178 -11.22 -11.03 1.15
CA SER A 178 -11.18 -10.23 -0.08
C SER A 178 -9.76 -9.77 -0.41
N VAL A 179 -9.29 -10.12 -1.61
CA VAL A 179 -7.97 -9.69 -2.12
C VAL A 179 -8.02 -8.41 -2.96
N THR A 180 -9.20 -7.81 -3.11
CA THR A 180 -9.45 -6.71 -4.06
C THR A 180 -8.58 -5.48 -3.78
N GLU A 181 -8.58 -5.03 -2.52
CA GLU A 181 -7.81 -3.85 -2.09
C GLU A 181 -6.29 -4.11 -2.20
N ALA A 182 -5.85 -5.32 -1.85
CA ALA A 182 -4.45 -5.72 -1.94
C ALA A 182 -3.96 -5.78 -3.40
N LEU A 183 -4.78 -6.31 -4.32
CA LEU A 183 -4.45 -6.35 -5.75
C LEU A 183 -4.45 -4.96 -6.39
N ALA A 184 -5.36 -4.07 -5.99
CA ALA A 184 -5.33 -2.67 -6.42
C ALA A 184 -4.02 -2.01 -5.98
N TRP A 185 -3.62 -2.22 -4.72
CA TRP A 185 -2.34 -1.74 -4.22
C TRP A 185 -1.13 -2.35 -4.97
N CYS A 186 -1.16 -3.64 -5.31
CA CYS A 186 -0.12 -4.25 -6.14
C CYS A 186 0.00 -3.61 -7.52
N ASN A 187 -1.14 -3.28 -8.15
CA ASN A 187 -1.14 -2.63 -9.45
C ASN A 187 -0.56 -1.20 -9.38
N GLU A 188 -0.89 -0.44 -8.34
CA GLU A 188 -0.32 0.89 -8.10
C GLU A 188 1.20 0.86 -7.88
N ASN A 189 1.71 -0.18 -7.21
CA ASN A 189 3.12 -0.32 -6.82
C ASN A 189 3.88 -1.34 -7.68
N LYS A 190 3.38 -1.66 -8.87
CA LYS A 190 3.90 -2.75 -9.72
C LYS A 190 5.37 -2.60 -10.12
N LYS A 191 5.88 -1.37 -10.28
CA LYS A 191 7.29 -1.15 -10.65
C LYS A 191 8.21 -1.47 -9.46
N GLU A 192 7.81 -1.05 -8.27
CA GLU A 192 8.51 -1.23 -7.01
C GLU A 192 8.50 -2.70 -6.59
N LEU A 193 7.34 -3.38 -6.67
CA LEU A 193 7.23 -4.80 -6.38
C LEU A 193 8.10 -5.68 -7.28
N ARG A 194 8.21 -5.34 -8.57
CA ARG A 194 9.12 -6.04 -9.50
C ARG A 194 10.59 -5.84 -9.18
N LYS A 195 10.99 -4.65 -8.69
CA LYS A 195 12.37 -4.39 -8.26
C LYS A 195 12.74 -5.19 -7.01
N MET A 196 11.77 -5.47 -6.15
CA MET A 196 11.94 -6.26 -4.93
C MET A 196 11.79 -7.76 -5.16
N ASP A 197 11.54 -8.20 -6.40
CA ASP A 197 11.20 -9.58 -6.72
C ASP A 197 10.08 -10.15 -5.82
N SER A 198 9.05 -9.33 -5.57
CA SER A 198 7.97 -9.68 -4.65
C SER A 198 6.99 -10.67 -5.28
N ASN A 199 6.73 -11.77 -4.59
CA ASN A 199 5.71 -12.77 -4.97
C ASN A 199 4.28 -12.41 -4.53
N LEU A 200 4.06 -11.23 -3.93
CA LEU A 200 2.78 -10.86 -3.31
C LEU A 200 1.60 -10.93 -4.30
N GLU A 201 1.75 -10.39 -5.51
CA GLU A 201 0.68 -10.40 -6.51
C GLU A 201 0.30 -11.84 -6.87
N PHE A 202 1.28 -12.73 -7.03
CA PHE A 202 1.04 -14.15 -7.30
C PHE A 202 0.30 -14.81 -6.14
N MET A 203 0.74 -14.59 -4.89
CA MET A 203 0.09 -15.17 -3.71
C MET A 203 -1.36 -14.68 -3.53
N LEU A 204 -1.65 -13.41 -3.84
CA LEU A 204 -3.02 -12.88 -3.82
C LEU A 204 -3.91 -13.54 -4.89
N ARG A 205 -3.38 -13.76 -6.10
CA ARG A 205 -4.08 -14.49 -7.17
C ARG A 205 -4.28 -15.95 -6.79
N TYR A 206 -3.31 -16.56 -6.13
CA TYR A 206 -3.42 -17.91 -5.61
C TYR A 206 -4.52 -18.02 -4.55
N GLN A 207 -4.59 -17.08 -3.60
CA GLN A 207 -5.69 -17.01 -2.64
C GLN A 207 -7.04 -16.82 -3.34
N GLN A 208 -7.13 -15.92 -4.33
CA GLN A 208 -8.35 -15.73 -5.13
C GLN A 208 -8.81 -17.03 -5.78
N TYR A 209 -7.88 -17.81 -6.32
CA TYR A 209 -8.18 -19.13 -6.87
C TYR A 209 -8.70 -20.10 -5.81
N ILE A 210 -8.07 -20.16 -4.63
CA ILE A 210 -8.53 -20.99 -3.51
C ILE A 210 -9.97 -20.64 -3.13
N GLU A 211 -10.31 -19.36 -3.03
CA GLU A 211 -11.67 -18.91 -2.69
C GLU A 211 -12.69 -19.31 -3.77
N LEU A 212 -12.33 -19.23 -5.06
CA LEU A 212 -13.20 -19.67 -6.15
C LEU A 212 -13.48 -21.19 -6.06
N VAL A 213 -12.43 -22.00 -5.84
CA VAL A 213 -12.57 -23.44 -5.70
C VAL A 213 -13.35 -23.81 -4.44
N ARG A 214 -13.17 -23.08 -3.33
CA ARG A 214 -13.87 -23.36 -2.05
C ARG A 214 -15.39 -23.34 -2.17
N SER A 215 -15.94 -22.54 -3.09
CA SER A 215 -17.40 -22.45 -3.27
C SER A 215 -18.07 -23.71 -3.83
N GLN A 216 -17.32 -24.60 -4.50
CA GLN A 216 -17.81 -25.86 -5.09
C GLN A 216 -19.01 -25.77 -6.06
N THR A 217 -19.39 -24.57 -6.49
CA THR A 217 -20.43 -24.37 -7.51
C THR A 217 -19.84 -24.51 -8.92
N THR A 218 -20.59 -25.09 -9.85
CA THR A 218 -20.12 -25.34 -11.22
C THR A 218 -19.60 -24.07 -11.90
N ASP A 219 -20.32 -22.95 -11.77
CA ASP A 219 -19.94 -21.67 -12.37
C ASP A 219 -18.61 -21.15 -11.82
N LYS A 220 -18.42 -21.24 -10.51
CA LYS A 220 -17.18 -20.79 -9.85
C LYS A 220 -15.99 -21.68 -10.14
N LEU A 221 -16.19 -22.98 -10.36
CA LEU A 221 -15.13 -23.88 -10.79
C LEU A 221 -14.67 -23.56 -12.22
N VAL A 222 -15.59 -23.22 -13.11
CA VAL A 222 -15.25 -22.74 -14.47
C VAL A 222 -14.49 -21.42 -14.41
N GLU A 223 -14.91 -20.49 -13.53
CA GLU A 223 -14.19 -19.24 -13.25
C GLU A 223 -12.78 -19.53 -12.71
N ALA A 224 -12.63 -20.48 -11.78
CA ALA A 224 -11.36 -20.89 -11.20
C ALA A 224 -10.39 -21.44 -12.26
N ILE A 225 -10.87 -22.29 -13.18
CA ILE A 225 -10.07 -22.82 -14.29
C ILE A 225 -9.56 -21.67 -15.18
N THR A 226 -10.46 -20.75 -15.54
CA THR A 226 -10.11 -19.58 -16.36
C THR A 226 -9.10 -18.68 -15.65
N HIS A 227 -9.29 -18.46 -14.35
CA HIS A 227 -8.39 -17.69 -13.50
C HIS A 227 -7.01 -18.33 -13.42
N ALA A 228 -6.92 -19.65 -13.15
CA ALA A 228 -5.67 -20.38 -13.07
C ALA A 228 -4.87 -20.31 -14.38
N LYS A 229 -5.54 -20.49 -15.53
CA LYS A 229 -4.90 -20.36 -16.85
C LYS A 229 -4.28 -18.99 -17.08
N LYS A 230 -4.95 -17.93 -16.61
CA LYS A 230 -4.52 -16.56 -16.82
C LYS A 230 -3.43 -16.10 -15.85
N TYR A 231 -3.52 -16.48 -14.58
CA TYR A 231 -2.71 -15.89 -13.51
C TYR A 231 -1.76 -16.85 -12.80
N LEU A 232 -1.98 -18.17 -12.88
CA LEU A 232 -1.15 -19.16 -12.17
C LEU A 232 -0.23 -19.93 -13.13
N ILE A 233 -0.77 -20.50 -14.21
CA ILE A 233 -0.01 -21.31 -15.18
C ILE A 233 1.21 -20.58 -15.77
N PRO A 234 1.16 -19.27 -16.09
CA PRO A 234 2.34 -18.55 -16.58
C PRO A 234 3.53 -18.58 -15.62
N TYR A 235 3.30 -18.88 -14.34
CA TYR A 235 4.33 -18.95 -13.30
C TYR A 235 4.69 -20.39 -12.91
N LYS A 236 4.34 -21.41 -13.71
CA LYS A 236 4.66 -22.81 -13.42
C LYS A 236 6.15 -23.06 -13.13
N ASP A 237 7.03 -22.33 -13.81
CA ASP A 237 8.48 -22.53 -13.71
C ASP A 237 9.04 -21.77 -12.48
N THR A 238 8.37 -20.69 -12.07
CA THR A 238 8.75 -19.87 -10.91
C THR A 238 8.17 -20.42 -9.59
N TYR A 239 6.91 -20.87 -9.61
CA TYR A 239 6.16 -21.36 -8.45
C TYR A 239 5.53 -22.74 -8.74
N PRO A 240 6.36 -23.77 -9.03
CA PRO A 240 5.85 -25.09 -9.43
C PRO A 240 5.00 -25.75 -8.35
N ARG A 241 5.34 -25.55 -7.07
CA ARG A 241 4.62 -26.17 -5.95
C ARG A 241 3.18 -25.66 -5.87
N GLU A 242 3.01 -24.35 -5.92
CA GLU A 242 1.71 -23.68 -5.81
C GLU A 242 0.84 -24.02 -7.03
N VAL A 243 1.41 -24.08 -8.23
CA VAL A 243 0.69 -24.47 -9.44
C VAL A 243 0.22 -25.93 -9.39
N HIS A 244 1.07 -26.86 -8.92
CA HIS A 244 0.65 -28.26 -8.71
C HIS A 244 -0.44 -28.37 -7.63
N GLN A 245 -0.32 -27.61 -6.53
CA GLN A 245 -1.33 -27.58 -5.48
C GLN A 245 -2.67 -27.02 -5.99
N ALA A 246 -2.66 -25.99 -6.84
CA ALA A 246 -3.88 -25.49 -7.48
C ALA A 246 -4.59 -26.60 -8.27
N ALA A 247 -3.85 -27.35 -9.10
CA ALA A 247 -4.41 -28.47 -9.85
C ALA A 247 -5.00 -29.55 -8.92
N GLY A 248 -4.30 -29.86 -7.82
CA GLY A 248 -4.77 -30.81 -6.80
C GLY A 248 -6.06 -30.35 -6.11
N LEU A 249 -6.16 -29.07 -5.73
CA LEU A 249 -7.35 -28.51 -5.08
C LEU A 249 -8.61 -28.60 -5.95
N LEU A 250 -8.46 -28.51 -7.27
CA LEU A 250 -9.58 -28.68 -8.20
C LEU A 250 -10.07 -30.14 -8.26
N ALA A 251 -9.14 -31.09 -8.18
CA ALA A 251 -9.45 -32.52 -8.25
C ALA A 251 -9.99 -33.09 -6.92
N PHE A 252 -9.52 -32.54 -5.79
CA PHE A 252 -9.83 -33.02 -4.45
C PHE A 252 -10.39 -31.90 -3.58
N PRO A 253 -11.72 -31.63 -3.64
CA PRO A 253 -12.32 -30.61 -2.82
C PRO A 253 -12.35 -31.03 -1.34
N PRO A 254 -12.36 -30.08 -0.39
CA PRO A 254 -12.23 -30.36 1.05
C PRO A 254 -13.28 -31.34 1.58
N ASP A 255 -14.52 -31.28 1.09
CA ASP A 255 -15.60 -32.20 1.49
C ASP A 255 -15.34 -33.65 1.03
N ARG A 256 -14.65 -33.82 -0.10
CA ARG A 256 -14.29 -35.14 -0.63
C ARG A 256 -13.16 -35.78 0.19
N ILE A 257 -12.27 -34.96 0.77
CA ILE A 257 -11.21 -35.44 1.66
C ILE A 257 -11.79 -35.88 3.02
N ALA A 258 -12.76 -35.15 3.57
CA ALA A 258 -13.43 -35.53 4.82
C ALA A 258 -14.28 -36.82 4.70
N SER A 259 -14.87 -37.07 3.53
CA SER A 259 -15.61 -38.31 3.25
C SER A 259 -14.69 -39.52 2.98
N LEU A 260 -13.50 -39.30 2.41
CA LEU A 260 -12.48 -40.33 2.23
C LEU A 260 -11.81 -40.74 3.56
N SER A 261 -11.65 -39.82 4.52
CA SER A 261 -11.10 -40.15 5.84
C SER A 261 -12.10 -40.85 6.76
N SER A 262 -13.40 -40.61 6.60
CA SER A 262 -14.47 -41.26 7.37
C SER A 262 -14.85 -42.66 6.84
N THR A 263 -14.63 -42.94 5.56
CA THR A 263 -14.89 -44.27 4.97
C THR A 263 -13.79 -45.30 5.24
N ASN A 264 -12.57 -44.87 5.57
CA ASN A 264 -11.49 -45.78 5.99
C ASN A 264 -11.59 -46.24 7.46
N GLY A 265 -12.55 -45.72 8.24
CA GLY A 265 -12.76 -46.10 9.65
C GLY A 265 -13.82 -47.20 9.87
N SER A 266 -14.57 -47.61 8.84
CA SER A 266 -15.74 -48.50 8.97
C SER A 266 -15.59 -49.89 8.36
N SER A 267 -14.41 -50.27 7.88
CA SER A 267 -14.14 -51.58 7.29
C SER A 267 -13.24 -52.48 8.16
N SER A 268 -13.65 -52.75 9.41
CA SER A 268 -13.16 -53.93 10.14
C SER A 268 -14.16 -54.42 11.20
N SER A 269 -15.12 -55.26 10.80
CA SER A 269 -15.61 -56.39 11.61
C SER A 269 -16.74 -57.12 10.87
N SER A 270 -16.39 -58.20 10.20
CA SER A 270 -17.30 -59.33 9.95
C SER A 270 -16.45 -60.51 9.47
N SER A 271 -15.90 -61.25 10.43
CA SER A 271 -15.42 -62.61 10.21
C SER A 271 -16.62 -63.55 10.30
N PRO A 272 -16.85 -64.44 9.32
CA PRO A 272 -17.74 -65.57 9.51
C PRO A 272 -16.94 -66.83 9.89
N SER A 273 -17.46 -67.48 10.94
CA SER A 273 -17.39 -68.90 11.32
C SER A 273 -16.05 -69.63 11.32
#